data_AF-A0A7S1ZHI9-F1
#
_entry.id   AF-A0A7S1ZHI9-F1
#
_cell.length_a   1.000
_cell.length_b   1.000
_cell.length_c   1.000
_cell.angle_alpha   90.00
_cell.angle_beta   90.00
_cell.angle_gamma   90.00
#
_symmetry.space_group_name_H-M   'P 1'
#
loop_
_entity.id
_entity.type
_entity.pdbx_description
1 polymer ?
#
loop_
_entity_poly.entity_id
_entity_poly.type
_entity_poly.pdbx_seq_one_letter_code
_entity_poly.pdbx_strand_id
1 'polypeptide(L)'
;FPNSGTSYTTEFVRKTTALNTASNYGNENMDENGLSVPMYPELSPNGPFWNDPTNEKFSTPPTKGYVLTKTHCGGYCDTCRPEKYVLTPSLFTKECQRSTRVDEKGEKYKTVRYDTNIVQKIIHLIRNPYDNIVARNHLT
;
A
#
# COMPACT_ATOMS: atom_id res chain seq x y z
N PHE A 1 -1.08 -6.44 -12.80
CA PHE A 1 -2.34 -5.76 -12.47
C PHE A 1 -2.25 -5.23 -11.05
N PRO A 2 -2.31 -3.91 -10.83
CA PRO A 2 -2.35 -3.35 -9.48
C PRO A 2 -3.65 -3.76 -8.79
N ASN A 3 -3.65 -3.84 -7.46
CA ASN A 3 -4.81 -4.23 -6.65
C ASN A 3 -5.37 -5.66 -6.86
N SER A 4 -4.62 -6.60 -7.45
CA SER A 4 -4.99 -8.02 -7.64
C SER A 4 -5.14 -8.81 -6.32
N GLY A 5 -6.14 -8.48 -5.50
CA GLY A 5 -6.44 -9.16 -4.24
C GLY A 5 -5.73 -8.57 -3.01
N THR A 6 -4.91 -7.53 -3.17
CA THR A 6 -4.28 -6.85 -2.02
C THR A 6 -5.31 -6.25 -1.09
N SER A 7 -6.34 -5.56 -1.62
CA SER A 7 -7.40 -4.98 -0.78
C SER A 7 -8.18 -6.06 -0.03
N TYR A 8 -8.52 -7.18 -0.68
CA TYR A 8 -9.16 -8.33 -0.04
C TYR A 8 -8.27 -8.91 1.08
N THR A 9 -6.98 -9.12 0.81
CA THR A 9 -6.04 -9.72 1.77
C THR A 9 -5.85 -8.81 2.98
N THR A 10 -5.67 -7.51 2.75
CA THR A 10 -5.58 -6.48 3.80
C THR A 10 -6.84 -6.49 4.66
N GLU A 11 -8.02 -6.43 4.04
CA GLU A 11 -9.30 -6.42 4.76
C GLU A 11 -9.54 -7.71 5.55
N PHE A 12 -9.22 -8.86 4.96
CA PHE A 12 -9.35 -10.16 5.60
C PHE A 12 -8.47 -10.26 6.85
N VAL A 13 -7.19 -9.87 6.76
CA VAL A 13 -6.28 -9.86 7.91
C VAL A 13 -6.81 -8.95 9.01
N ARG A 14 -7.27 -7.73 8.67
CA ARG A 14 -7.87 -6.81 9.64
C ARG A 14 -9.07 -7.41 10.35
N LYS A 15 -10.02 -7.98 9.60
CA LYS A 15 -11.27 -8.54 10.16
C LYS A 15 -11.03 -9.78 11.02
N THR A 16 -10.08 -10.62 10.64
CA THR A 16 -9.79 -11.88 11.36
C THR A 16 -8.92 -11.68 12.58
N THR A 17 -8.01 -10.71 12.57
CA THR A 17 -7.10 -10.45 13.69
C THR A 17 -7.55 -9.32 14.60
N ALA A 18 -8.49 -8.48 14.15
CA ALA A 18 -8.84 -7.20 14.77
C ALA A 18 -7.63 -6.25 14.95
N LEU A 19 -6.59 -6.40 14.11
CA LEU A 19 -5.40 -5.55 14.11
C LEU A 19 -5.35 -4.65 12.88
N ASN A 20 -4.65 -3.51 12.99
CA ASN A 20 -4.45 -2.63 11.85
C ASN A 20 -3.52 -3.24 10.79
N THR A 21 -3.61 -2.67 9.59
CA THR A 21 -2.69 -2.90 8.48
C THR A 21 -2.28 -1.55 7.91
N ALA A 22 -1.37 -1.55 6.95
CA ALA A 22 -0.85 -0.32 6.38
C ALA A 22 -0.84 -0.32 4.86
N SER A 23 -0.56 0.84 4.29
CA SER A 23 -0.40 1.06 2.86
C SER A 23 0.70 2.07 2.60
N ASN A 24 1.45 1.88 1.52
CA ASN A 24 2.34 2.91 0.98
C ASN A 24 1.56 4.02 0.27
N TYR A 25 0.24 3.89 0.15
CA TYR A 25 -0.62 4.89 -0.48
C TYR A 25 -1.36 5.66 0.61
N GLY A 26 -0.74 6.72 1.13
CA GLY A 26 -1.32 7.59 2.16
C GLY A 26 -2.54 8.37 1.69
N ASN A 27 -2.87 8.32 0.40
CA ASN A 27 -4.11 8.87 -0.15
C ASN A 27 -5.28 7.88 -0.12
N GLU A 28 -5.06 6.61 0.24
CA GLU A 28 -6.14 5.63 0.33
C GLU A 28 -6.93 5.78 1.62
N ASN A 29 -6.28 6.16 2.71
CA ASN A 29 -6.90 6.35 4.02
C ASN A 29 -6.23 7.51 4.75
N MET A 30 -7.05 8.42 5.27
CA MET A 30 -6.61 9.67 5.91
C MET A 30 -7.29 9.81 7.27
N ASP A 31 -6.70 10.63 8.14
CA ASP A 31 -7.33 11.04 9.39
C ASP A 31 -8.47 12.06 9.16
N GLU A 32 -9.09 12.52 10.24
CA GLU A 32 -10.18 13.52 10.22
C GLU A 32 -9.75 14.87 9.60
N ASN A 33 -8.44 15.15 9.57
CA ASN A 33 -7.86 16.35 8.98
C ASN A 33 -7.48 16.15 7.50
N GLY A 34 -7.75 14.98 6.92
CA GLY A 34 -7.36 14.65 5.55
C GLY A 34 -5.86 14.40 5.40
N LEU A 35 -5.16 14.00 6.47
CA LEU A 35 -3.73 13.71 6.46
C LEU A 35 -3.46 12.21 6.53
N SER A 36 -2.41 11.78 5.82
CA SER A 36 -1.89 10.41 5.93
C SER A 36 -1.09 10.23 7.23
N VAL A 37 -1.44 9.23 8.04
CA VAL A 37 -0.79 8.99 9.34
C VAL A 37 0.33 7.94 9.22
N PRO A 38 1.62 8.30 9.35
CA PRO A 38 2.72 7.37 9.19
C PRO A 38 2.80 6.38 10.35
N MET A 39 3.15 5.13 10.06
CA MET A 39 3.36 4.09 11.08
C MET A 39 4.57 4.38 11.97
N TYR A 40 5.62 4.94 11.38
CA TYR A 40 6.88 5.25 12.06
C TYR A 40 7.22 6.73 11.82
N PRO A 41 6.60 7.68 12.55
CA PRO A 41 6.77 9.10 12.31
C PRO A 41 8.25 9.56 12.32
N GLU A 42 9.04 9.01 13.24
CA GLU A 42 10.46 9.38 13.41
C GLU A 42 11.40 8.70 12.40
N LEU A 43 11.13 7.42 12.07
CA LEU A 43 12.03 6.62 11.22
C LEU A 43 11.68 6.72 9.74
N SER A 44 10.39 6.80 9.42
CA SER A 44 9.89 6.80 8.04
C SER A 44 8.62 7.64 7.91
N PRO A 45 8.73 8.99 7.99
CA PRO A 45 7.59 9.91 7.88
C PRO A 45 6.92 9.90 6.49
N ASN A 46 7.60 9.34 5.49
CA ASN A 46 7.10 9.19 4.13
C ASN A 46 6.30 7.90 3.90
N GLY A 47 5.89 7.24 4.99
CA GLY A 47 5.12 6.00 4.98
C GLY A 47 5.96 4.80 5.40
N PRO A 48 5.37 3.61 5.49
CA PRO A 48 3.97 3.29 5.24
C PRO A 48 3.00 3.98 6.21
N PHE A 49 1.74 4.11 5.80
CA PHE A 49 0.67 4.81 6.52
C PHE A 49 -0.40 3.83 6.99
N TRP A 50 -1.07 4.13 8.10
CA TRP A 50 -2.15 3.28 8.63
C TRP A 50 -3.36 3.26 7.70
N ASN A 51 -3.97 2.08 7.51
CA ASN A 51 -5.18 1.95 6.71
C ASN A 51 -6.43 2.45 7.43
N ASP A 52 -6.48 2.39 8.75
CA ASP A 52 -7.59 2.96 9.53
C ASP A 52 -7.00 3.76 10.69
N PRO A 53 -6.58 5.02 10.45
CA PRO A 53 -5.98 5.84 11.50
C PRO A 53 -6.99 6.32 12.55
N THR A 54 -8.28 6.38 12.21
CA THR A 54 -9.35 6.94 13.06
C THR A 54 -10.23 5.88 13.73
N ASN A 55 -10.17 4.62 13.27
CA ASN A 55 -11.07 3.58 13.76
C ASN A 55 -10.53 2.97 15.06
N GLU A 56 -11.15 3.26 16.21
CA GLU A 56 -10.73 2.74 17.52
C GLU A 56 -10.60 1.21 17.58
N LYS A 57 -11.40 0.48 16.79
CA LYS A 57 -11.33 -0.99 16.73
C LYS A 57 -10.02 -1.50 16.11
N PHE A 58 -9.43 -0.72 15.21
CA PHE A 58 -8.20 -1.06 14.50
C PHE A 58 -7.07 -0.08 14.81
N SER A 59 -7.26 0.90 15.69
CA SER A 59 -6.26 1.93 16.01
C SER A 59 -5.07 1.34 16.77
N THR A 60 -5.23 0.15 17.37
CA THR A 60 -4.16 -0.53 18.08
C THR A 60 -3.19 -1.17 17.09
N PRO A 61 -1.94 -0.66 16.98
CA PRO A 61 -0.93 -1.33 16.18
C PRO A 61 -0.58 -2.70 16.78
N PRO A 62 -0.23 -3.71 15.96
CA PRO A 62 0.27 -4.97 16.48
C PRO A 62 1.48 -4.74 17.39
N THR A 63 1.43 -5.23 18.63
CA THR A 63 2.54 -5.11 19.59
C THR A 63 3.65 -6.13 19.35
N LYS A 64 3.37 -7.15 18.54
CA LYS A 64 4.30 -8.20 18.13
C LYS A 64 3.98 -8.64 16.70
N GLY A 65 4.98 -9.19 16.01
CA GLY A 65 4.83 -9.74 14.67
C GLY A 65 5.03 -8.70 13.56
N TYR A 66 4.31 -8.88 12.46
CA TYR A 66 4.47 -8.09 11.24
C TYR A 66 3.17 -7.35 10.93
N VAL A 67 3.29 -6.09 10.51
CA VAL A 67 2.17 -5.34 9.94
C VAL A 67 2.12 -5.63 8.45
N LEU A 68 0.97 -6.12 7.97
CA LEU A 68 0.77 -6.29 6.55
C LEU A 68 0.64 -4.91 5.89
N THR A 69 1.58 -4.58 5.02
CA THR A 69 1.64 -3.30 4.31
C THR A 69 1.39 -3.52 2.82
N LYS A 70 0.37 -2.84 2.30
CA LYS A 70 0.06 -2.83 0.88
C LYS A 70 1.08 -1.97 0.14
N THR A 71 1.63 -2.51 -0.94
CA THR A 71 2.44 -1.77 -1.90
C THR A 71 2.30 -2.36 -3.29
N HIS A 72 2.52 -1.53 -4.30
CA HIS A 72 2.77 -1.98 -5.66
C HIS A 72 4.12 -1.42 -6.09
N CYS A 73 5.04 -2.33 -6.38
CA CYS A 73 6.24 -2.03 -7.13
C CYS A 73 5.87 -1.54 -8.54
N GLY A 74 6.86 -1.28 -9.37
CA GLY A 74 6.62 -0.84 -10.75
C GLY A 74 6.11 -1.97 -11.67
N GLY A 75 6.14 -1.70 -12.98
CA GLY A 75 5.76 -2.68 -14.00
C GLY A 75 4.25 -2.69 -14.30
N TYR A 76 3.54 -1.66 -13.86
CA TYR A 76 2.15 -1.40 -14.21
C TYR A 76 2.01 0.02 -14.74
N CYS A 77 1.11 0.18 -15.71
CA CYS A 77 0.65 1.46 -16.22
C CYS A 77 -0.67 1.23 -16.97
N ASP A 78 -1.56 2.21 -17.00
CA ASP A 78 -2.86 2.07 -17.65
C ASP A 78 -2.82 2.43 -19.15
N THR A 79 -1.96 3.38 -19.53
CA THR A 79 -1.89 3.96 -20.89
C THR A 79 -0.45 4.08 -21.42
N CYS A 80 0.44 3.19 -20.98
CA CYS A 80 1.84 3.21 -21.43
C CYS A 80 2.10 2.24 -22.58
N ARG A 81 3.17 2.54 -23.33
CA ARG A 81 3.74 1.61 -24.31
C ARG A 81 4.34 0.35 -23.63
N PRO A 82 4.44 -0.79 -24.34
CA PRO A 82 4.91 -2.07 -23.80
C PRO A 82 6.25 -1.99 -23.05
N GLU A 83 7.16 -1.11 -23.46
CA GLU A 83 8.49 -0.99 -22.86
C GLU A 83 8.43 -0.50 -21.40
N LYS A 84 7.35 0.17 -21.00
CA LYS A 84 7.15 0.64 -19.62
C LYS A 84 6.74 -0.46 -18.65
N TYR A 85 6.34 -1.62 -19.15
CA TYR A 85 6.01 -2.79 -18.32
C TYR A 85 7.25 -3.64 -18.01
N VAL A 86 8.32 -3.51 -18.80
CA VAL A 86 9.57 -4.25 -18.63
C VAL A 86 10.52 -3.44 -17.74
N LEU A 87 10.76 -3.91 -16.52
CA LEU A 87 11.68 -3.26 -15.59
C LEU A 87 12.93 -4.11 -15.36
N THR A 88 14.07 -3.43 -15.22
CA THR A 88 15.27 -4.07 -14.66
C THR A 88 15.06 -4.33 -13.17
N PRO A 89 15.79 -5.30 -12.57
CA PRO A 89 15.70 -5.55 -11.12
C PRO A 89 15.95 -4.30 -10.28
N SER A 90 16.92 -3.45 -10.66
CA SER A 90 17.23 -2.20 -9.95
C SER A 90 16.08 -1.19 -10.00
N LEU A 91 15.43 -1.05 -11.17
CA LEU A 91 14.29 -0.16 -11.32
C LEU A 91 13.07 -0.71 -10.60
N PHE A 92 12.84 -2.02 -10.65
CA PHE A 92 11.77 -2.67 -9.91
C PHE A 92 11.90 -2.42 -8.40
N THR A 93 13.08 -2.64 -7.83
CA THR A 93 13.35 -2.35 -6.42
C THR A 93 13.09 -0.88 -6.10
N LYS A 94 13.59 0.05 -6.91
CA LYS A 94 13.36 1.50 -6.72
C LYS A 94 11.88 1.86 -6.72
N GLU A 95 11.08 1.24 -7.59
CA GLU A 95 9.64 1.46 -7.62
C GLU A 95 8.91 0.81 -6.43
N CYS A 96 9.42 -0.30 -5.87
CA CYS A 96 8.88 -0.87 -4.61
C CYS A 96 9.05 0.06 -3.40
N GLN A 97 9.99 1.01 -3.45
CA GLN A 97 10.21 2.02 -2.41
C GLN A 97 9.26 3.20 -2.52
N ARG A 98 8.42 3.24 -3.57
CA ARG A 98 7.52 4.34 -3.82
C ARG A 98 6.39 4.35 -2.81
N SER A 99 6.06 5.55 -2.36
CA SER A 99 4.96 5.84 -1.45
C SER A 99 4.27 7.14 -1.88
N THR A 100 3.03 7.34 -1.47
CA THR A 100 2.24 8.54 -1.75
C THR A 100 1.85 9.17 -0.43
N ARG A 101 2.27 10.41 -0.19
CA ARG A 101 1.92 11.17 1.00
C ARG A 101 0.96 12.30 0.65
N VAL A 102 0.01 12.59 1.54
CA VAL A 102 -0.83 13.79 1.42
C VAL A 102 -0.05 15.00 1.91
N ASP A 103 -0.10 16.11 1.17
CA ASP A 103 0.54 17.37 1.55
C ASP A 103 -0.09 17.94 2.84
N GLU A 104 0.61 18.84 3.53
CA GLU A 104 0.18 19.43 4.80
C GLU A 104 -1.16 20.19 4.74
N LYS A 105 -1.67 20.42 3.52
CA LYS A 105 -2.97 21.07 3.26
C LYS A 105 -4.08 20.10 2.82
N GLY A 106 -3.84 18.78 2.79
CA GLY A 106 -4.82 17.80 2.31
C GLY A 106 -5.05 17.78 0.79
N GLU A 107 -4.63 18.83 0.06
CA GLU A 107 -5.08 19.06 -1.32
C GLU A 107 -4.20 18.45 -2.42
N LYS A 108 -2.98 18.01 -2.11
CA LYS A 108 -2.03 17.49 -3.13
C LYS A 108 -1.34 16.22 -2.67
N TYR A 109 -1.17 15.29 -3.60
CA TYR A 109 -0.42 14.05 -3.37
C TYR A 109 1.03 14.21 -3.84
N LYS A 110 1.98 13.86 -2.98
CA LYS A 110 3.40 13.82 -3.32
C LYS A 110 3.87 12.38 -3.40
N THR A 111 4.51 12.03 -4.53
CA THR A 111 5.24 10.78 -4.63
C THR A 111 6.54 10.92 -3.85
N VAL A 112 6.69 10.09 -2.83
CA VAL A 112 7.83 10.06 -1.92
C VAL A 112 8.44 8.65 -1.90
N ARG A 113 9.55 8.49 -1.17
CA ARG A 113 10.13 7.18 -0.88
C ARG A 113 10.21 6.99 0.63
N TYR A 114 9.89 5.77 1.07
CA TYR A 114 10.03 5.37 2.46
C TYR A 114 11.37 4.65 2.68
N ASP A 115 11.82 4.57 3.93
CA ASP A 115 13.02 3.81 4.26
C ASP A 115 12.72 2.30 4.21
N THR A 116 13.39 1.56 3.32
CA THR A 116 13.23 0.11 3.22
C THR A 116 13.84 -0.69 4.37
N ASN A 117 14.65 -0.07 5.23
CA ASN A 117 15.23 -0.76 6.40
C ASN A 117 14.16 -1.21 7.41
N ILE A 118 12.96 -0.62 7.35
CA ILE A 118 11.81 -1.03 8.18
C ILE A 118 11.11 -2.29 7.65
N VAL A 119 11.45 -2.75 6.43
CA VAL A 119 10.84 -3.92 5.79
C VAL A 119 11.57 -5.19 6.24
N GLN A 120 10.85 -6.08 6.90
CA GLN A 120 11.41 -7.34 7.39
C GLN A 120 11.10 -8.54 6.49
N LYS A 121 9.97 -8.51 5.76
CA LYS A 121 9.49 -9.61 4.91
C LYS A 121 8.71 -9.07 3.70
N ILE A 122 8.79 -9.80 2.59
CA ILE A 122 8.05 -9.49 1.35
C ILE A 122 7.18 -10.70 0.99
N ILE A 123 5.93 -10.44 0.62
CA ILE A 123 4.98 -11.45 0.15
C ILE A 123 4.56 -11.07 -1.26
N HIS A 124 4.79 -11.96 -2.23
CA HIS A 124 4.27 -11.80 -3.59
C HIS A 124 2.93 -12.52 -3.71
N LEU A 125 1.86 -11.77 -3.97
CA LEU A 125 0.56 -12.33 -4.32
C LEU A 125 0.50 -12.58 -5.83
N ILE A 126 0.54 -13.84 -6.23
CA ILE A 126 0.42 -14.27 -7.63
C ILE A 126 -0.99 -14.82 -7.81
N ARG A 127 -1.73 -14.29 -8.78
CA ARG A 127 -3.05 -14.79 -9.17
C ARG A 127 -3.02 -15.29 -10.60
N ASN A 128 -3.89 -16.25 -10.89
CA ASN A 128 -4.12 -16.67 -12.26
C ASN A 128 -4.61 -15.45 -13.07
N PRO A 129 -4.01 -15.13 -14.23
CA PRO A 129 -4.41 -13.99 -15.04
C PRO A 129 -5.89 -14.03 -15.44
N TYR A 130 -6.49 -15.21 -15.63
CA TYR A 130 -7.92 -15.34 -15.94
C TYR A 130 -8.82 -14.91 -14.78
N ASP A 131 -8.43 -15.19 -13.53
CA ASP A 131 -9.18 -14.77 -12.34
C ASP A 131 -9.20 -13.24 -12.20
N ASN A 132 -8.14 -12.55 -12.64
CA ASN A 132 -8.08 -11.09 -12.61
C ASN A 132 -9.08 -10.46 -13.58
N ILE A 133 -9.34 -11.10 -14.74
CA ILE A 133 -10.32 -10.62 -15.72
C ILE A 133 -11.74 -10.75 -15.15
N VAL A 134 -12.05 -11.89 -14.53
CA VAL A 134 -13.36 -12.13 -13.89
C VAL A 134 -13.56 -11.16 -12.72
N ALA A 135 -12.54 -10.99 -11.87
CA ALA A 135 -12.57 -10.06 -10.75
C ALA A 135 -12.84 -8.59 -11.16
N ARG A 136 -12.57 -8.21 -12.40
CA ARG A 136 -12.86 -6.85 -12.90
C ARG A 136 -14.28 -6.68 -13.45
N ASN A 137 -14.88 -7.72 -14.01
CA ASN A 137 -16.13 -7.63 -14.77
C ASN A 137 -17.34 -8.27 -14.10
N HIS A 138 -17.20 -8.86 -12.91
CA HIS A 138 -18.30 -9.51 -12.19
C HIS A 138 -19.22 -8.55 -11.41
N LEU A 139 -18.89 -7.26 -11.33
CA LEU A 139 -19.70 -6.20 -10.70
C LEU A 139 -20.13 -5.15 -11.74
N THR A 140 -20.65 -5.60 -12.89
CA THR A 140 -21.38 -4.74 -13.84
C THR A 140 -22.87 -4.78 -13.55
#